data_AF-A0A661TAV6-F1
#
_entry.id   AF-A0A661TAV6-F1
#
_cell.length_a   1.000
_cell.length_b   1.000
_cell.length_c   1.000
_cell.angle_alpha   90.00
_cell.angle_beta   90.00
_cell.angle_gamma   90.00
#
_symmetry.space_group_name_H-M   'P 1'
#
loop_
_entity.id
_entity.type
_entity.pdbx_description
1 polymer ?
#
loop_
_entity_poly.entity_id
_entity_poly.type
_entity_poly.pdbx_seq_one_letter_code
_entity_poly.pdbx_strand_id
1 'polypeptide(L)'
;MLSKAVLLFCAGLLFSQAAPGILYGKDMRADYVKLRQKKEALVKRAAEEAEKAAREAEAARLKILKNKKTLKDAVAARQAKNEELKARIAAINRRLKQLDARRADLQLQYDRTGGPVKEIAAFTRSYASDLEAVVNRSPQTALDKNRDSSLKGLAESDSFPSMEDIGKMVDLLLDEAEKSGEVRLERGAIIDPSGMEVGADLLMVGNLTALYRTETKTGYALYSKAGRRFFALSREPSFWVSWRNSRYFSGKADALYLDISEGRVLRQIAHKPGFLEQVSGGGPVVWPIIIVFVIGLAITGERFFFLKK
;
A
#
# COMPACT_ATOMS: atom_id res chain seq x y z
N MET A 1 7.99 -77.93 -7.66
CA MET A 1 8.97 -77.83 -8.76
C MET A 1 10.17 -78.66 -8.33
N LEU A 2 10.40 -79.84 -8.94
CA LEU A 2 11.34 -80.02 -10.05
C LEU A 2 12.72 -79.41 -9.69
N SER A 3 13.85 -80.12 -9.74
CA SER A 3 14.23 -81.25 -10.57
C SER A 3 15.49 -81.86 -9.93
N LYS A 4 15.48 -83.15 -9.57
CA LYS A 4 16.15 -84.26 -10.29
C LYS A 4 17.64 -84.05 -10.58
N ALA A 5 18.47 -84.89 -9.98
CA ALA A 5 19.39 -85.81 -10.68
C ALA A 5 20.10 -86.66 -9.60
N VAL A 6 19.68 -87.90 -9.40
CA VAL A 6 20.14 -89.12 -10.10
C VAL A 6 21.37 -89.69 -9.37
N LEU A 7 21.26 -90.77 -8.61
CA LEU A 7 21.05 -92.19 -9.00
C LEU A 7 22.39 -92.93 -9.05
N LEU A 8 22.32 -94.18 -8.58
CA LEU A 8 23.23 -95.31 -8.72
C LEU A 8 24.43 -95.37 -7.74
N PHE A 9 24.40 -96.23 -6.71
CA PHE A 9 24.35 -97.71 -6.76
C PHE A 9 25.72 -98.27 -7.18
N CYS A 10 26.51 -98.74 -6.22
CA CYS A 10 26.59 -100.18 -5.91
C CYS A 10 26.84 -101.02 -7.16
N ALA A 11 28.11 -101.20 -7.53
CA ALA A 11 28.50 -102.30 -8.41
C ALA A 11 29.91 -102.74 -8.01
N GLY A 12 30.00 -103.92 -7.38
CA GLY A 12 31.31 -104.45 -7.01
C GLY A 12 31.25 -105.66 -6.11
N LEU A 13 30.76 -106.77 -6.69
CA LEU A 13 31.25 -108.13 -6.44
C LEU A 13 31.07 -108.71 -5.03
N LEU A 14 30.16 -109.68 -4.93
CA LEU A 14 30.49 -110.96 -4.28
C LEU A 14 29.83 -112.08 -5.08
N PHE A 15 30.61 -112.64 -6.01
CA PHE A 15 30.38 -113.98 -6.53
C PHE A 15 30.87 -114.97 -5.48
N SER A 16 29.96 -115.84 -5.08
CA SER A 16 30.18 -117.10 -4.38
C SER A 16 31.24 -117.95 -5.11
N GLN A 17 32.21 -118.52 -4.39
CA GLN A 17 32.32 -119.98 -4.18
C GLN A 17 33.59 -120.39 -3.40
N ALA A 18 33.34 -121.21 -2.39
CA ALA A 18 34.11 -122.34 -1.86
C ALA A 18 35.64 -122.42 -2.07
N ALA A 19 36.39 -122.50 -0.96
CA ALA A 19 36.99 -123.76 -0.49
C ALA A 19 37.85 -123.50 0.78
N PRO A 20 37.96 -124.48 1.69
CA PRO A 20 38.47 -124.28 3.04
C PRO A 20 39.99 -124.43 3.10
N GLY A 21 40.65 -123.70 3.99
CA GLY A 21 42.03 -124.05 4.35
C GLY A 21 42.84 -122.95 5.01
N ILE A 22 43.03 -123.13 6.32
CA ILE A 22 44.24 -122.80 7.09
C ILE A 22 44.31 -121.35 7.62
N LEU A 23 43.88 -121.24 8.89
CA LEU A 23 44.18 -120.16 9.82
C LEU A 23 45.70 -119.89 9.91
N TYR A 24 46.12 -118.66 9.60
CA TYR A 24 47.30 -118.05 10.21
C TYR A 24 46.83 -116.86 11.06
N GLY A 25 46.96 -117.01 12.38
CA GLY A 25 46.54 -116.02 13.36
C GLY A 25 47.38 -114.74 13.25
N LYS A 26 46.75 -113.63 12.86
CA LYS A 26 47.24 -112.29 13.19
C LYS A 26 46.99 -112.04 14.67
N ASP A 27 48.03 -111.63 15.39
CA ASP A 27 48.01 -111.38 16.82
C ASP A 27 47.00 -110.27 17.18
N MET A 28 45.83 -110.67 17.68
CA MET A 28 44.73 -109.80 18.12
C MET A 28 45.10 -108.90 19.31
N ARG A 29 46.24 -109.12 19.98
CA ARG A 29 46.66 -108.27 21.11
C ARG A 29 47.10 -106.88 20.66
N ALA A 30 47.78 -106.75 19.52
CA ALA A 30 48.26 -105.46 19.00
C ALA A 30 47.11 -104.54 18.56
N ASP A 31 46.06 -105.10 17.98
CA ASP A 31 44.85 -104.35 17.60
C ASP A 31 44.02 -103.95 18.81
N TYR A 32 43.94 -104.81 19.84
CA TYR A 32 43.29 -104.47 21.11
C TYR A 32 43.98 -103.30 21.85
N VAL A 33 45.31 -103.25 21.83
CA VAL A 33 46.07 -102.13 22.42
C VAL A 33 45.85 -100.83 21.64
N LYS A 34 45.87 -100.88 20.30
CA LYS A 34 45.57 -99.71 19.45
C LYS A 34 44.13 -99.22 19.61
N LEU A 35 43.17 -100.13 19.73
CA LEU A 35 41.76 -99.79 19.95
C LEU A 35 41.57 -99.14 21.33
N ARG A 36 42.24 -99.66 22.36
CA ARG A 36 42.22 -99.09 23.72
C ARG A 36 42.85 -97.69 23.75
N GLN A 37 44.00 -97.49 23.11
CA GLN A 37 44.62 -96.17 22.98
C GLN A 37 43.76 -95.18 22.20
N LYS A 38 43.12 -95.60 21.10
CA LYS A 38 42.16 -94.76 20.37
C LYS A 38 40.92 -94.43 21.20
N LYS A 39 40.40 -95.38 21.98
CA LYS A 39 39.24 -95.18 22.86
C LYS A 39 39.59 -94.23 24.00
N GLU A 40 40.76 -94.38 24.62
CA GLU A 40 41.26 -93.47 25.65
C GLU A 40 41.57 -92.07 25.09
N ALA A 41 42.11 -91.96 23.87
CA ALA A 41 42.31 -90.68 23.19
C ALA A 41 40.99 -90.01 22.77
N LEU A 42 39.99 -90.78 22.34
CA LEU A 42 38.64 -90.27 22.05
C LEU A 42 37.93 -89.82 23.31
N VAL A 43 38.04 -90.57 24.42
CA VAL A 43 37.46 -90.18 25.72
C VAL A 43 38.15 -88.91 26.24
N LYS A 44 39.47 -88.78 26.11
CA LYS A 44 40.18 -87.54 26.45
C LYS A 44 39.78 -86.37 25.56
N ARG A 45 39.70 -86.55 24.24
CA ARG A 45 39.24 -85.49 23.32
C ARG A 45 37.80 -85.08 23.57
N ALA A 46 36.91 -86.03 23.84
CA ALA A 46 35.53 -85.76 24.19
C ALA A 46 35.41 -85.05 25.55
N ALA A 47 36.26 -85.39 26.52
CA ALA A 47 36.32 -84.68 27.79
C ALA A 47 36.83 -83.23 27.64
N GLU A 48 37.87 -83.03 26.83
CA GLU A 48 38.42 -81.69 26.50
C GLU A 48 37.43 -80.84 25.69
N GLU A 49 36.71 -81.45 24.73
CA GLU A 49 35.64 -80.79 23.97
C GLU A 49 34.43 -80.46 24.86
N ALA A 50 34.04 -81.36 25.77
CA ALA A 50 32.96 -81.11 26.72
C ALA A 50 33.35 -79.98 27.69
N GLU A 51 34.59 -79.93 28.15
CA GLU A 51 35.07 -78.85 29.03
C GLU A 51 35.16 -77.51 28.29
N LYS A 52 35.65 -77.50 27.05
CA LYS A 52 35.64 -76.29 26.20
C LYS A 52 34.22 -75.81 25.90
N ALA A 53 33.31 -76.73 25.54
CA ALA A 53 31.92 -76.41 25.30
C ALA A 53 31.22 -75.89 26.58
N ALA A 54 31.55 -76.43 27.75
CA ALA A 54 31.05 -75.93 29.03
C ALA A 54 31.54 -74.51 29.33
N ARG A 55 32.83 -74.23 29.13
CA ARG A 55 33.41 -72.87 29.29
C ARG A 55 32.83 -71.88 28.30
N GLU A 56 32.64 -72.28 27.04
CA GLU A 56 31.99 -71.46 26.01
C GLU A 56 30.51 -71.21 26.34
N ALA A 57 29.79 -72.21 26.83
CA ALA A 57 28.40 -72.08 27.26
C ALA A 57 28.25 -71.13 28.47
N GLU A 58 29.16 -71.19 29.44
CA GLU A 58 29.19 -70.23 30.54
C GLU A 58 29.53 -68.81 30.07
N ALA A 59 30.56 -68.66 29.22
CA ALA A 59 30.91 -67.36 28.65
C ALA A 59 29.76 -66.77 27.81
N ALA A 60 29.04 -67.60 27.05
CA ALA A 60 27.85 -67.22 26.30
C ALA A 60 26.71 -66.81 27.24
N ARG A 61 26.46 -67.56 28.32
CA ARG A 61 25.47 -67.19 29.34
C ARG A 61 25.78 -65.86 29.99
N LEU A 62 27.04 -65.61 30.38
CA LEU A 62 27.47 -64.35 30.97
C LEU A 62 27.29 -63.18 30.00
N LYS A 63 27.63 -63.36 28.71
CA LYS A 63 27.37 -62.36 27.66
C LYS A 63 25.88 -62.09 27.47
N ILE A 64 25.04 -63.13 27.44
CA ILE A 64 23.58 -63.00 27.30
C ILE A 64 22.99 -62.26 28.51
N LEU A 65 23.42 -62.59 29.73
CA LEU A 65 22.97 -61.92 30.95
C LEU A 65 23.37 -60.43 30.95
N LYS A 66 24.61 -60.12 30.57
CA LYS A 66 25.10 -58.75 30.44
C LYS A 66 24.32 -57.97 29.38
N ASN A 67 24.12 -58.56 28.20
CA ASN A 67 23.33 -57.96 27.13
C ASN A 67 21.86 -57.77 27.52
N LYS A 68 21.26 -58.73 28.24
CA LYS A 68 19.89 -58.61 28.75
C LYS A 68 19.76 -57.45 29.74
N LYS A 69 20.77 -57.26 30.62
CA LYS A 69 20.80 -56.13 31.56
C LYS A 69 20.94 -54.80 30.81
N THR A 70 21.90 -54.67 29.89
CA THR A 70 22.08 -53.43 29.13
C THR A 70 20.87 -53.09 28.25
N LEU A 71 20.23 -54.08 27.62
CA LEU A 71 18.98 -53.86 26.88
C LEU A 71 17.85 -53.40 27.80
N LYS A 72 17.68 -54.00 28.98
CA LYS A 72 16.67 -53.55 29.95
C LYS A 72 16.90 -52.11 30.40
N ASP A 73 18.14 -51.76 30.72
CA ASP A 73 18.52 -50.41 31.14
C ASP A 73 18.29 -49.41 30.00
N ALA A 74 18.63 -49.78 28.75
CA ALA A 74 18.38 -48.96 27.57
C ALA A 74 16.88 -48.76 27.30
N VAL A 75 16.06 -49.81 27.45
CA VAL A 75 14.59 -49.72 27.30
C VAL A 75 14.00 -48.80 28.37
N ALA A 76 14.42 -48.95 29.63
CA ALA A 76 13.98 -48.09 30.73
C ALA A 76 14.36 -46.62 30.48
N ALA A 77 15.59 -46.35 30.06
CA ALA A 77 16.05 -45.00 29.72
C ALA A 77 15.28 -44.40 28.54
N ARG A 78 14.94 -45.21 27.52
CA ARG A 78 14.13 -44.76 26.38
C ARG A 78 12.68 -44.50 26.78
N GLN A 79 12.10 -45.32 27.65
CA GLN A 79 10.76 -45.09 28.20
C GLN A 79 10.72 -43.79 29.02
N ALA A 80 11.71 -43.56 29.90
CA ALA A 80 11.81 -42.32 30.66
C ALA A 80 11.90 -41.08 29.75
N LYS A 81 12.73 -41.12 28.71
CA LYS A 81 12.79 -40.05 27.69
C LYS A 81 11.47 -39.86 26.94
N ASN A 82 10.76 -40.94 26.63
CA ASN A 82 9.48 -40.86 25.94
C ASN A 82 8.42 -40.16 26.81
N GLU A 83 8.36 -40.48 28.10
CA GLU A 83 7.46 -39.81 29.03
C GLU A 83 7.83 -38.34 29.25
N GLU A 84 9.12 -38.01 29.35
CA GLU A 84 9.60 -36.62 29.40
C GLU A 84 9.18 -35.84 28.15
N LEU A 85 9.41 -36.40 26.95
CA LEU A 85 9.04 -35.78 25.68
C LEU A 85 7.53 -35.59 25.56
N LYS A 86 6.72 -36.57 25.97
CA LYS A 86 5.25 -36.44 26.02
C LYS A 86 4.82 -35.29 26.93
N ALA A 87 5.41 -35.17 28.13
CA ALA A 87 5.12 -34.08 29.05
C ALA A 87 5.52 -32.72 28.44
N ARG A 88 6.67 -32.64 27.76
CA ARG A 88 7.11 -31.43 27.04
C ARG A 88 6.17 -31.05 25.90
N ILE A 89 5.74 -32.01 25.09
CA ILE A 89 4.77 -31.79 24.00
C ILE A 89 3.45 -31.27 24.58
N ALA A 90 2.96 -31.87 25.67
CA ALA A 90 1.74 -31.42 26.33
C ALA A 90 1.87 -29.97 26.86
N ALA A 91 3.02 -29.62 27.45
CA ALA A 91 3.30 -28.26 27.92
C ALA A 91 3.39 -27.25 26.77
N ILE A 92 4.08 -27.59 25.69
CA ILE A 92 4.19 -26.75 24.47
C ILE A 92 2.81 -26.54 23.85
N ASN A 93 2.00 -27.59 23.71
CA ASN A 93 0.65 -27.49 23.16
C ASN A 93 -0.26 -26.60 24.02
N ARG A 94 -0.14 -26.66 25.36
CA ARG A 94 -0.86 -25.74 26.25
C ARG A 94 -0.42 -24.28 26.04
N ARG A 95 0.90 -24.05 25.90
CA ARG A 95 1.44 -22.71 25.65
C ARG A 95 1.05 -22.16 24.29
N LEU A 96 1.05 -22.98 23.24
CA LEU A 96 0.55 -22.59 21.91
C LEU A 96 -0.91 -22.17 21.99
N LYS A 97 -1.78 -22.97 22.61
CA LYS A 97 -3.20 -22.60 22.80
C LYS A 97 -3.37 -21.28 23.55
N GLN A 98 -2.57 -21.01 24.59
CA GLN A 98 -2.61 -19.74 25.32
C GLN A 98 -2.12 -18.56 24.47
N LEU A 99 -1.05 -18.75 23.70
CA LEU A 99 -0.51 -17.71 22.81
C LEU A 99 -1.48 -17.41 21.67
N ASP A 100 -2.12 -18.42 21.10
CA ASP A 100 -3.13 -18.25 20.05
C ASP A 100 -4.34 -17.49 20.58
N ALA A 101 -4.84 -17.83 21.77
CA ALA A 101 -5.92 -17.09 22.43
C ALA A 101 -5.53 -15.63 22.71
N ARG A 102 -4.31 -15.38 23.21
CA ARG A 102 -3.83 -14.03 23.49
C ARG A 102 -3.60 -13.22 22.22
N ARG A 103 -3.13 -13.85 21.15
CA ARG A 103 -2.99 -13.23 19.83
C ARG A 103 -4.36 -12.84 19.28
N ALA A 104 -5.36 -13.71 19.38
CA ALA A 104 -6.72 -13.42 18.95
C ALA A 104 -7.33 -12.24 19.72
N ASP A 105 -7.12 -12.19 21.05
CA ASP A 105 -7.58 -11.07 21.88
C ASP A 105 -6.87 -9.74 21.52
N LEU A 106 -5.54 -9.77 21.38
CA LEU A 106 -4.78 -8.58 20.95
C LEU A 106 -5.18 -8.11 19.55
N GLN A 107 -5.47 -9.02 18.64
CA GLN A 107 -5.96 -8.67 17.30
C GLN A 107 -7.35 -8.01 17.39
N LEU A 108 -8.26 -8.55 18.20
CA LEU A 108 -9.57 -7.93 18.44
C LEU A 108 -9.45 -6.54 19.06
N GLN A 109 -8.54 -6.34 20.01
CA GLN A 109 -8.26 -5.02 20.57
C GLN A 109 -7.70 -4.08 19.49
N TYR A 110 -6.72 -4.54 18.71
CA TYR A 110 -6.14 -3.76 17.62
C TYR A 110 -7.18 -3.37 16.57
N ASP A 111 -8.07 -4.27 16.19
CA ASP A 111 -9.12 -3.99 15.20
C ASP A 111 -10.17 -3.02 15.77
N ARG A 112 -10.52 -3.16 17.06
CA ARG A 112 -11.42 -2.21 17.76
C ARG A 112 -10.84 -0.82 17.88
N THR A 113 -9.53 -0.69 18.15
CA THR A 113 -8.86 0.61 18.28
C THR A 113 -8.44 1.17 16.92
N GLY A 114 -8.07 0.30 15.99
CA GLY A 114 -7.53 0.65 14.67
C GLY A 114 -8.62 1.02 13.65
N GLY A 115 -9.83 0.49 13.76
CA GLY A 115 -10.97 0.89 12.92
C GLY A 115 -11.25 2.40 12.99
N PRO A 116 -11.55 2.95 14.18
CA PRO A 116 -11.78 4.39 14.36
C PRO A 116 -10.60 5.26 13.92
N VAL A 117 -9.35 4.81 14.14
CA VAL A 117 -8.15 5.55 13.70
C VAL A 117 -8.05 5.62 12.18
N LYS A 118 -8.38 4.53 11.47
CA LYS A 118 -8.42 4.52 10.01
C LYS A 118 -9.55 5.42 9.48
N GLU A 119 -10.70 5.44 10.14
CA GLU A 119 -11.81 6.33 9.78
C GLU A 119 -11.43 7.80 9.94
N ILE A 120 -10.77 8.17 11.04
CA ILE A 120 -10.27 9.54 11.24
C ILE A 120 -9.25 9.89 10.16
N ALA A 121 -8.31 9.00 9.85
CA ALA A 121 -7.33 9.24 8.80
C ALA A 121 -7.99 9.46 7.42
N ALA A 122 -8.98 8.62 7.09
CA ALA A 122 -9.74 8.74 5.84
C ALA A 122 -10.54 10.05 5.80
N PHE A 123 -11.17 10.43 6.91
CA PHE A 123 -11.88 11.69 7.03
C PHE A 123 -10.94 12.89 6.87
N THR A 124 -9.77 12.88 7.51
CA THR A 124 -8.76 13.94 7.36
C THR A 124 -8.27 14.06 5.92
N ARG A 125 -8.05 12.94 5.21
CA ARG A 125 -7.67 12.96 3.79
C ARG A 125 -8.76 13.56 2.90
N SER A 126 -10.01 13.14 3.12
CA SER A 126 -11.16 13.71 2.40
C SER A 126 -11.22 15.22 2.62
N TYR A 127 -11.05 15.67 3.87
CA TYR A 127 -11.07 17.09 4.20
C TYR A 127 -9.88 17.85 3.62
N ALA A 128 -8.69 17.23 3.56
CA ALA A 128 -7.52 17.82 2.89
C ALA A 128 -7.79 18.01 1.39
N SER A 129 -8.43 17.04 0.73
CA SER A 129 -8.84 17.15 -0.68
C SER A 129 -9.87 18.26 -0.91
N ASP A 130 -10.88 18.35 -0.04
CA ASP A 130 -11.87 19.43 -0.08
C ASP A 130 -11.24 20.81 0.13
N LEU A 131 -10.35 20.93 1.12
CA LEU A 131 -9.61 22.17 1.39
C LEU A 131 -8.70 22.54 0.22
N GLU A 132 -8.04 21.57 -0.41
CA GLU A 132 -7.23 21.81 -1.61
C GLU A 132 -8.10 22.38 -2.74
N ALA A 133 -9.32 21.85 -2.94
CA ALA A 133 -10.26 22.36 -3.93
C ALA A 133 -10.70 23.81 -3.62
N VAL A 134 -10.92 24.14 -2.34
CA VAL A 134 -11.24 25.50 -1.88
C VAL A 134 -10.07 26.45 -2.16
N VAL A 135 -8.86 26.10 -1.74
CA VAL A 135 -7.64 26.91 -1.91
C VAL A 135 -7.32 27.08 -3.41
N ASN A 136 -7.44 26.03 -4.22
CA ASN A 136 -7.22 26.11 -5.66
C ASN A 136 -8.22 27.04 -6.37
N ARG A 137 -9.46 27.12 -5.86
CA ARG A 137 -10.49 28.04 -6.37
C ARG A 137 -10.28 29.47 -5.91
N SER A 138 -9.63 29.67 -4.77
CA SER A 138 -9.40 30.99 -4.18
C SER A 138 -8.46 31.83 -5.05
N PRO A 139 -8.81 33.10 -5.34
CA PRO A 139 -7.93 34.00 -6.06
C PRO A 139 -6.68 34.41 -5.23
N GLN A 140 -6.70 34.17 -3.91
CA GLN A 140 -5.54 34.41 -3.03
C GLN A 140 -4.33 33.55 -3.42
N THR A 141 -4.56 32.40 -4.05
CA THR A 141 -3.51 31.47 -4.51
C THR A 141 -2.68 32.03 -5.67
N ALA A 142 -3.16 33.07 -6.37
CA ALA A 142 -2.34 33.79 -7.35
C ALA A 142 -1.29 34.70 -6.68
N LEU A 143 -1.52 35.13 -5.44
CA LEU A 143 -0.61 36.00 -4.68
C LEU A 143 0.44 35.19 -3.92
N ASP A 144 0.05 34.03 -3.38
CA ASP A 144 0.98 33.07 -2.78
C ASP A 144 0.79 31.68 -3.41
N LYS A 145 1.78 31.30 -4.20
CA LYS A 145 1.76 30.10 -5.04
C LYS A 145 2.00 28.80 -4.27
N ASN A 146 2.49 28.88 -3.04
CA ASN A 146 2.92 27.70 -2.26
C ASN A 146 1.87 27.23 -1.23
N ARG A 147 0.71 27.86 -1.16
CA ARG A 147 -0.33 27.61 -0.14
C ARG A 147 -0.88 26.19 -0.09
N ASP A 148 -0.90 25.47 -1.22
CA ASP A 148 -1.46 24.11 -1.31
C ASP A 148 -0.40 23.00 -1.24
N SER A 149 0.89 23.34 -1.20
CA SER A 149 1.99 22.37 -1.28
C SER A 149 1.95 21.34 -0.15
N SER A 150 1.54 21.76 1.05
CA SER A 150 1.33 20.90 2.21
C SER A 150 0.07 20.03 2.09
N LEU A 151 -0.98 20.50 1.41
CA LEU A 151 -2.26 19.78 1.29
C LEU A 151 -2.17 18.59 0.33
N LYS A 152 -1.47 18.73 -0.78
CA LYS A 152 -1.34 17.66 -1.79
C LYS A 152 -0.71 16.40 -1.21
N GLY A 153 0.37 16.56 -0.44
CA GLY A 153 1.02 15.43 0.24
C GLY A 153 0.11 14.72 1.23
N LEU A 154 -0.83 15.44 1.85
CA LEU A 154 -1.77 14.88 2.83
C LEU A 154 -2.96 14.18 2.18
N ALA A 155 -3.45 14.69 1.05
CA ALA A 155 -4.53 14.07 0.30
C ALA A 155 -4.10 12.73 -0.34
N GLU A 156 -2.85 12.63 -0.78
CA GLU A 156 -2.32 11.47 -1.51
C GLU A 156 -1.62 10.42 -0.62
N SER A 157 -1.24 10.76 0.61
CA SER A 157 -0.47 9.85 1.47
C SER A 157 -1.33 8.79 2.15
N ASP A 158 -0.90 7.52 2.06
CA ASP A 158 -1.44 6.40 2.82
C ASP A 158 -1.05 6.41 4.32
N SER A 159 -0.15 7.30 4.73
CA SER A 159 0.24 7.47 6.14
C SER A 159 -0.85 8.16 6.95
N PHE A 160 -0.87 7.91 8.26
CA PHE A 160 -1.71 8.68 9.18
C PHE A 160 -1.22 10.14 9.22
N PRO A 161 -2.10 11.14 9.05
CA PRO A 161 -1.71 12.55 9.11
C PRO A 161 -1.26 12.91 10.53
N SER A 162 -0.16 13.64 10.65
CA SER A 162 0.34 14.07 11.95
C SER A 162 -0.52 15.22 12.52
N MET A 163 -0.39 15.48 13.82
CA MET A 163 -1.06 16.65 14.43
C MET A 163 -0.56 17.98 13.84
N GLU A 164 0.69 18.03 13.38
CA GLU A 164 1.24 19.20 12.70
C GLU A 164 0.54 19.42 11.35
N ASP A 165 0.26 18.34 10.63
CA ASP A 165 -0.46 18.40 9.35
C ASP A 165 -1.88 18.91 9.52
N ILE A 166 -2.59 18.41 10.53
CA ILE A 166 -3.92 18.90 10.89
C ILE A 166 -3.88 20.38 11.29
N GLY A 167 -2.86 20.78 12.07
CA GLY A 167 -2.64 22.18 12.44
C GLY A 167 -2.50 23.08 11.21
N LYS A 168 -1.64 22.71 10.26
CA LYS A 168 -1.46 23.45 8.99
C LYS A 168 -2.76 23.57 8.19
N MET A 169 -3.60 22.53 8.18
CA MET A 169 -4.91 22.57 7.51
C MET A 169 -5.85 23.59 8.18
N VAL A 170 -5.89 23.61 9.52
CA VAL A 170 -6.69 24.57 10.29
C VAL A 170 -6.18 25.99 10.07
N ASP A 171 -4.86 26.20 10.16
CA ASP A 171 -4.24 27.51 9.95
C ASP A 171 -4.55 28.04 8.54
N LEU A 172 -4.45 27.19 7.52
CA LEU A 172 -4.77 27.56 6.15
C LEU A 172 -6.25 27.88 5.94
N LEU A 173 -7.16 27.14 6.59
CA LEU A 173 -8.59 27.41 6.55
C LEU A 173 -8.93 28.75 7.22
N LEU A 174 -8.32 29.03 8.37
CA LEU A 174 -8.52 30.29 9.10
C LEU A 174 -7.95 31.47 8.32
N ASP A 175 -6.74 31.33 7.76
CA ASP A 175 -6.13 32.32 6.87
C ASP A 175 -7.00 32.57 5.63
N GLU A 176 -7.60 31.52 5.06
CA GLU A 176 -8.55 31.66 3.95
C GLU A 176 -9.83 32.39 4.37
N ALA A 177 -10.38 32.07 5.54
CA ALA A 177 -11.57 32.72 6.08
C ALA A 177 -11.34 34.20 6.34
N GLU A 178 -10.22 34.56 6.97
CA GLU A 178 -9.81 35.94 7.21
C GLU A 178 -9.67 36.72 5.90
N LYS A 179 -8.86 36.19 4.96
CA LYS A 179 -8.66 36.81 3.65
C LYS A 179 -9.95 36.95 2.83
N SER A 180 -10.92 36.06 3.02
CA SER A 180 -12.22 36.13 2.33
C SER A 180 -13.12 37.24 2.86
N GLY A 181 -12.92 37.69 4.11
CA GLY A 181 -13.71 38.74 4.76
C GLY A 181 -13.15 40.15 4.58
N GLU A 182 -11.94 40.28 4.05
CA GLU A 182 -11.21 41.54 3.98
C GLU A 182 -11.20 42.17 2.59
N VAL A 183 -11.09 43.51 2.57
CA VAL A 183 -10.72 44.26 1.38
C VAL A 183 -9.26 44.68 1.50
N ARG A 184 -8.39 44.12 0.64
CA ARG A 184 -6.94 44.30 0.73
C ARG A 184 -6.35 44.80 -0.57
N LEU A 185 -5.39 45.72 -0.45
CA LEU A 185 -4.58 46.18 -1.57
C LEU A 185 -3.22 45.47 -1.51
N GLU A 186 -2.91 44.71 -2.56
CA GLU A 186 -1.66 43.95 -2.69
C GLU A 186 -0.98 44.29 -4.02
N ARG A 187 0.34 44.11 -4.09
CA ARG A 187 1.06 44.25 -5.36
C ARG A 187 1.28 42.87 -5.97
N GLY A 188 0.90 42.71 -7.22
CA GLY A 188 1.00 41.42 -7.91
C GLY A 188 1.22 41.58 -9.41
N ALA A 189 1.14 40.45 -10.11
CA ALA A 189 1.25 40.39 -11.56
C ALA A 189 -0.08 39.95 -12.17
N ILE A 190 -0.42 40.56 -13.32
CA ILE A 190 -1.58 40.22 -14.12
C ILE A 190 -1.14 39.94 -15.56
N ILE A 191 -1.86 39.07 -16.25
CA ILE A 191 -1.74 38.90 -17.70
C ILE A 191 -2.64 39.93 -18.38
N ASP A 192 -2.06 40.81 -19.17
CA ASP A 192 -2.80 41.81 -19.92
C ASP A 192 -3.53 41.20 -21.15
N PRO A 193 -4.39 41.96 -21.85
CA PRO A 193 -5.07 41.46 -23.04
C PRO A 193 -4.13 41.13 -24.22
N SER A 194 -2.86 41.58 -24.17
CA SER A 194 -1.82 41.23 -25.16
C SER A 194 -1.09 39.92 -24.82
N GLY A 195 -1.36 39.36 -23.63
CA GLY A 195 -0.74 38.13 -23.14
C GLY A 195 0.56 38.35 -22.36
N MET A 196 0.95 39.61 -22.12
CA MET A 196 2.14 39.95 -21.35
C MET A 196 1.85 40.04 -19.85
N GLU A 197 2.81 39.61 -19.03
CA GLU A 197 2.72 39.72 -17.57
C GLU A 197 3.17 41.12 -17.14
N VAL A 198 2.27 41.86 -16.50
CA VAL A 198 2.47 43.25 -16.09
C VAL A 198 2.24 43.37 -14.59
N GLY A 199 3.11 44.11 -13.90
CA GLY A 199 2.93 44.44 -12.49
C GLY A 199 1.76 45.40 -12.28
N ALA A 200 0.88 45.10 -11.33
CA ALA A 200 -0.29 45.90 -11.02
C ALA A 200 -0.56 45.95 -9.52
N ASP A 201 -1.19 47.04 -9.08
CA ASP A 201 -1.82 47.07 -7.76
C ASP A 201 -3.15 46.30 -7.88
N LEU A 202 -3.37 45.34 -6.99
CA LEU A 202 -4.54 44.48 -6.93
C LEU A 202 -5.36 44.81 -5.70
N LEU A 203 -6.60 45.23 -5.91
CA LEU A 203 -7.58 45.40 -4.84
C LEU A 203 -8.46 44.16 -4.79
N MET A 204 -8.21 43.34 -3.77
CA MET A 204 -8.94 42.12 -3.48
C MET A 204 -10.12 42.44 -2.58
N VAL A 205 -11.32 42.04 -3.00
CA VAL A 205 -12.55 42.14 -2.20
C VAL A 205 -12.95 40.72 -1.85
N GLY A 206 -12.39 40.23 -0.73
CA GLY A 206 -12.46 38.84 -0.33
C GLY A 206 -11.97 37.90 -1.44
N ASN A 207 -12.78 36.86 -1.68
CA ASN A 207 -12.57 35.88 -2.76
C ASN A 207 -13.52 36.06 -3.94
N LEU A 208 -14.32 37.13 -3.93
CA LEU A 208 -15.40 37.32 -4.89
C LEU A 208 -14.93 38.14 -6.09
N THR A 209 -14.24 39.25 -5.84
CA THR A 209 -13.87 40.22 -6.87
C THR A 209 -12.47 40.74 -6.66
N ALA A 210 -11.72 40.84 -7.75
CA ALA A 210 -10.43 41.52 -7.78
C ALA A 210 -10.47 42.64 -8.82
N LEU A 211 -9.95 43.81 -8.45
CA LEU A 211 -9.70 44.92 -9.36
C LEU A 211 -8.20 45.09 -9.51
N TYR A 212 -7.74 45.54 -10.67
CA TYR A 212 -6.35 45.90 -10.89
C TYR A 212 -6.22 47.37 -11.28
N ARG A 213 -5.08 47.96 -10.96
CA ARG A 213 -4.65 49.27 -11.45
C ARG A 213 -3.21 49.16 -11.96
N THR A 214 -3.03 49.47 -13.24
CA THR A 214 -1.73 49.74 -13.86
C THR A 214 -1.56 51.25 -14.04
N GLU A 215 -0.42 51.69 -14.57
CA GLU A 215 -0.17 53.10 -14.91
C GLU A 215 -1.19 53.66 -15.92
N THR A 216 -1.73 52.79 -16.77
CA THR A 216 -2.57 53.19 -17.91
C THR A 216 -4.06 52.98 -17.67
N LYS A 217 -4.45 52.04 -16.80
CA LYS A 217 -5.85 51.61 -16.70
C LYS A 217 -6.20 50.98 -15.35
N THR A 218 -7.46 51.14 -14.94
CA THR A 218 -8.08 50.36 -13.86
C THR A 218 -9.18 49.47 -14.44
N GLY A 219 -9.26 48.22 -13.98
CA GLY A 219 -10.22 47.25 -14.50
C GLY A 219 -10.44 46.06 -13.57
N TYR A 220 -11.23 45.10 -14.02
CA TYR A 220 -11.42 43.83 -13.31
C TYR A 220 -10.29 42.85 -13.58
N ALA A 221 -9.83 42.18 -12.53
CA ALA A 221 -8.88 41.07 -12.60
C ALA A 221 -9.63 39.75 -12.40
N LEU A 222 -9.49 38.85 -13.37
CA LEU A 222 -10.10 37.51 -13.33
C LEU A 222 -9.07 36.47 -12.94
N TYR A 223 -9.38 35.65 -11.94
CA TYR A 223 -8.51 34.56 -11.53
C TYR A 223 -8.71 33.30 -12.40
N SER A 224 -7.60 32.71 -12.86
CA SER A 224 -7.60 31.40 -13.52
C SER A 224 -7.01 30.34 -12.61
N LYS A 225 -7.82 29.32 -12.29
CA LYS A 225 -7.40 28.17 -11.48
C LYS A 225 -6.29 27.35 -12.14
N ALA A 226 -6.36 27.18 -13.47
CA ALA A 226 -5.39 26.38 -14.23
C ALA A 226 -4.00 27.02 -14.24
N GLY A 227 -3.94 28.35 -14.37
CA GLY A 227 -2.68 29.09 -14.43
C GLY A 227 -2.21 29.67 -13.09
N ARG A 228 -3.06 29.66 -12.06
CA ARG A 228 -2.86 30.35 -10.76
C ARG A 228 -2.43 31.81 -10.94
N ARG A 229 -3.10 32.51 -11.84
CA ARG A 229 -2.75 33.88 -12.26
C ARG A 229 -4.01 34.71 -12.44
N PHE A 230 -3.83 36.02 -12.30
CA PHE A 230 -4.84 37.01 -12.65
C PHE A 230 -4.71 37.40 -14.12
N PHE A 231 -5.86 37.66 -14.75
CA PHE A 231 -6.00 38.13 -16.12
C PHE A 231 -6.78 39.43 -16.13
N ALA A 232 -6.28 40.42 -16.84
CA ALA A 232 -7.03 41.63 -17.11
C ALA A 232 -8.24 41.28 -17.99
N LEU A 233 -9.41 41.79 -17.63
CA LEU A 233 -10.59 41.65 -18.47
C LEU A 233 -10.34 42.35 -19.83
N SER A 234 -10.45 41.61 -20.93
CA SER A 234 -10.16 42.13 -22.28
C SER A 234 -11.03 43.34 -22.65
N ARG A 235 -12.25 43.38 -22.13
CA ARG A 235 -13.20 44.48 -22.33
C ARG A 235 -13.88 44.84 -21.03
N GLU A 236 -13.82 46.12 -20.65
CA GLU A 236 -14.44 46.58 -19.42
C GLU A 236 -15.98 46.55 -19.50
N PRO A 237 -16.65 46.45 -18.34
CA PRO A 237 -18.08 46.67 -18.23
C PRO A 237 -18.49 48.12 -18.60
N SER A 238 -19.74 48.48 -18.33
CA SER A 238 -20.24 49.82 -18.64
C SER A 238 -19.38 50.92 -17.99
N PHE A 239 -19.29 52.07 -18.66
CA PHE A 239 -18.52 53.23 -18.18
C PHE A 239 -18.79 53.57 -16.71
N TRP A 240 -20.05 53.52 -16.28
CA TRP A 240 -20.46 53.80 -14.91
C TRP A 240 -19.86 52.83 -13.88
N VAL A 241 -19.74 51.55 -14.23
CA VAL A 241 -19.14 50.53 -13.36
C VAL A 241 -17.63 50.78 -13.23
N SER A 242 -16.93 50.93 -14.35
CA SER A 242 -15.48 51.19 -14.34
C SER A 242 -15.12 52.50 -13.64
N TRP A 243 -15.92 53.56 -13.85
CA TRP A 243 -15.74 54.85 -13.19
C TRP A 243 -15.94 54.76 -11.67
N ARG A 244 -17.00 54.09 -11.20
CA ARG A 244 -17.24 53.90 -9.76
C ARG A 244 -16.12 53.09 -9.11
N ASN A 245 -15.72 51.99 -9.73
CA ASN A 245 -14.66 51.11 -9.22
C ASN A 245 -13.31 51.82 -9.17
N SER A 246 -12.96 52.63 -10.18
CA SER A 246 -11.73 53.44 -10.17
C SER A 246 -11.73 54.46 -9.02
N ARG A 247 -12.89 55.07 -8.71
CA ARG A 247 -13.04 55.94 -7.53
C ARG A 247 -12.88 55.18 -6.23
N TYR A 248 -13.50 54.01 -6.09
CA TYR A 248 -13.35 53.17 -4.89
C TYR A 248 -11.89 52.76 -4.67
N PHE A 249 -11.22 52.29 -5.74
CA PHE A 249 -9.79 51.96 -5.72
C PHE A 249 -8.92 53.14 -5.25
N SER A 250 -9.32 54.37 -5.60
CA SER A 250 -8.63 55.60 -5.20
C SER A 250 -9.09 56.17 -3.84
N GLY A 251 -9.94 55.47 -3.09
CA GLY A 251 -10.50 55.95 -1.81
C GLY A 251 -11.48 57.12 -1.95
N LYS A 252 -12.00 57.38 -3.15
CA LYS A 252 -12.92 58.50 -3.48
C LYS A 252 -14.39 58.07 -3.56
N ALA A 253 -14.70 56.83 -3.21
CA ALA A 253 -16.04 56.27 -3.13
C ALA A 253 -16.07 55.17 -2.06
N ASP A 254 -17.21 55.01 -1.41
CA ASP A 254 -17.38 54.04 -0.31
C ASP A 254 -17.91 52.69 -0.76
N ALA A 255 -18.30 52.56 -2.04
CA ALA A 255 -18.85 51.35 -2.61
C ALA A 255 -18.31 51.04 -4.01
N LEU A 256 -18.21 49.76 -4.33
CA LEU A 256 -17.83 49.21 -5.62
C LEU A 256 -18.87 48.19 -6.12
N TYR A 257 -18.80 47.85 -7.40
CA TYR A 257 -19.63 46.79 -7.98
C TYR A 257 -18.96 45.42 -7.83
N LEU A 258 -19.52 44.59 -6.97
CA LEU A 258 -19.03 43.24 -6.70
C LEU A 258 -19.60 42.23 -7.70
N ASP A 259 -18.75 41.31 -8.15
CA ASP A 259 -19.13 40.15 -8.94
C ASP A 259 -19.16 38.88 -8.06
N ILE A 260 -20.36 38.41 -7.73
CA ILE A 260 -20.57 37.18 -6.95
C ILE A 260 -20.36 35.93 -7.83
N SER A 261 -20.29 36.10 -9.16
CA SER A 261 -20.18 34.98 -10.09
C SER A 261 -18.75 34.44 -10.29
N GLU A 262 -17.77 34.93 -9.52
CA GLU A 262 -16.35 34.59 -9.65
C GLU A 262 -15.83 34.80 -11.09
N GLY A 263 -16.22 35.92 -11.70
CA GLY A 263 -15.79 36.28 -13.04
C GLY A 263 -16.52 35.58 -14.18
N ARG A 264 -17.56 34.76 -13.92
CA ARG A 264 -18.33 34.10 -14.99
C ARG A 264 -19.13 35.12 -15.81
N VAL A 265 -19.82 36.03 -15.14
CA VAL A 265 -20.60 37.10 -15.78
C VAL A 265 -19.67 38.08 -16.49
N LEU A 266 -18.56 38.47 -15.85
CA LEU A 266 -17.58 39.37 -16.45
C LEU A 266 -16.99 38.80 -17.76
N ARG A 267 -16.66 37.50 -17.78
CA ARG A 267 -16.22 36.80 -19.01
C ARG A 267 -17.28 36.87 -20.11
N GLN A 268 -18.55 36.69 -19.77
CA GLN A 268 -19.63 36.78 -20.75
C GLN A 268 -19.83 38.21 -21.28
N ILE A 269 -19.69 39.23 -20.42
CA ILE A 269 -19.77 40.63 -20.83
C ILE A 269 -18.65 40.97 -21.81
N ALA A 270 -17.45 40.43 -21.61
CA ALA A 270 -16.32 40.67 -22.51
C ALA A 270 -16.57 40.20 -23.95
N HIS A 271 -17.47 39.23 -24.15
CA HIS A 271 -17.83 38.72 -25.48
C HIS A 271 -19.03 39.44 -26.13
N LYS A 272 -19.69 40.38 -25.44
CA LYS A 272 -20.80 41.13 -26.05
C LYS A 272 -20.26 42.28 -26.90
N PRO A 273 -20.72 42.43 -28.15
CA PRO A 273 -20.33 43.57 -28.98
C PRO A 273 -20.83 44.87 -28.33
N GLY A 274 -19.99 45.90 -28.33
CA GLY A 274 -20.40 47.23 -27.90
C GLY A 274 -21.45 47.82 -28.84
N PHE A 275 -22.17 48.87 -28.42
CA PHE A 275 -23.16 49.55 -29.26
C PHE A 275 -22.58 49.96 -30.62
N LEU A 276 -21.36 50.53 -30.62
CA LEU A 276 -20.70 50.96 -31.85
C LEU A 276 -20.34 49.79 -32.77
N GLU A 277 -19.85 48.68 -32.20
CA GLU A 277 -19.56 47.45 -32.95
C GLU A 277 -20.81 46.78 -33.47
N GLN A 278 -21.92 46.84 -32.72
CA GLN A 278 -23.21 46.33 -33.13
C GLN A 278 -23.78 47.15 -34.29
N VAL A 279 -23.54 48.45 -34.31
CA VAL A 279 -23.89 49.33 -35.45
C VAL A 279 -23.04 49.00 -36.67
N SER A 280 -21.72 48.87 -36.51
CA SER A 280 -20.82 48.53 -37.62
C SER A 280 -21.02 47.10 -38.14
N GLY A 281 -21.38 46.15 -37.27
CA GLY A 281 -21.60 44.75 -37.58
C GLY A 281 -23.04 44.39 -37.98
N GLY A 282 -24.00 45.30 -37.80
CA GLY A 282 -25.42 45.06 -38.08
C GLY A 282 -25.81 45.09 -39.56
N GLY A 283 -24.85 45.27 -40.46
CA GLY A 283 -25.07 45.24 -41.90
C GLY A 283 -25.77 46.48 -42.46
N PRO A 284 -26.12 46.48 -43.76
CA PRO A 284 -26.64 47.66 -44.46
C PRO A 284 -27.96 48.20 -43.90
N VAL A 285 -28.75 47.35 -43.22
CA VAL A 285 -30.10 47.68 -42.73
C VAL A 285 -30.07 48.60 -41.50
N VAL A 286 -28.98 48.60 -40.71
CA VAL A 286 -28.88 49.43 -39.50
C VAL A 286 -28.74 50.91 -39.83
N TRP A 287 -28.07 51.26 -40.94
CA TRP A 287 -27.83 52.65 -41.34
C TRP A 287 -29.12 53.45 -41.59
N PRO A 288 -30.10 52.95 -42.39
CA PRO A 288 -31.39 53.62 -42.54
C PRO A 288 -32.15 53.84 -41.23
N ILE A 289 -32.12 52.87 -40.30
CA ILE A 289 -32.80 52.97 -39.00
C ILE A 289 -32.19 54.10 -38.17
N ILE A 290 -30.86 54.19 -38.14
CA ILE A 290 -30.15 55.27 -37.42
C ILE A 290 -30.47 56.63 -38.02
N ILE A 291 -30.53 56.74 -39.35
CA ILE A 291 -30.86 58.01 -40.03
C ILE A 291 -32.28 58.47 -39.64
N VAL A 292 -33.26 57.58 -39.70
CA VAL A 292 -34.66 57.90 -39.31
C VAL A 292 -34.73 58.29 -37.84
N PHE A 293 -34.00 57.59 -36.96
CA PHE A 293 -33.92 57.93 -35.54
C PHE A 293 -33.35 59.33 -35.29
N VAL A 294 -32.25 59.70 -35.97
CA VAL A 294 -31.63 61.02 -35.86
C VAL A 294 -32.56 62.12 -36.36
N ILE A 295 -33.26 61.92 -37.48
CA ILE A 295 -34.26 62.87 -38.00
C ILE A 295 -35.40 63.05 -37.00
N GLY A 296 -35.92 61.95 -36.43
CA GLY A 296 -36.96 61.99 -35.41
C GLY A 296 -36.53 62.77 -34.16
N LEU A 297 -35.29 62.58 -33.70
CA LEU A 297 -34.71 63.35 -32.60
C LEU A 297 -34.57 64.84 -32.93
N ALA A 298 -34.17 65.18 -34.16
CA ALA A 298 -34.05 66.58 -34.58
C ALA A 298 -35.41 67.30 -34.58
N ILE A 299 -36.46 66.65 -35.10
CA ILE A 299 -37.83 67.18 -35.09
C ILE A 299 -38.34 67.32 -33.66
N THR A 300 -38.10 66.31 -32.82
CA THR A 300 -38.52 66.35 -31.40
C THR A 300 -37.80 67.47 -30.65
N GLY A 301 -36.50 67.66 -30.90
CA GLY A 301 -35.72 68.75 -30.33
C GLY A 301 -36.24 70.12 -30.74
N GLU A 302 -36.47 70.34 -32.05
CA GLU A 302 -37.06 71.56 -32.58
C GLU A 302 -38.41 71.88 -31.92
N ARG A 303 -39.31 70.89 -31.89
CA ARG A 303 -40.62 70.99 -31.22
C ARG A 303 -40.51 71.29 -29.74
N PHE A 304 -39.59 70.66 -29.02
CA PHE A 304 -39.39 70.88 -27.59
C PHE A 304 -38.91 72.31 -27.30
N PHE A 305 -37.99 72.83 -28.11
CA PHE A 305 -37.55 74.23 -28.00
C PHE A 305 -38.65 75.22 -28.40
N PHE A 306 -39.45 74.90 -29.41
CA PHE A 306 -40.57 75.72 -29.85
C PHE A 306 -41.69 75.78 -28.79
N LEU A 307 -42.02 74.66 -28.14
CA LEU A 307 -43.10 74.57 -27.14
C LEU A 307 -42.71 75.12 -25.76
N LYS A 308 -41.42 75.19 -25.47
CA LYS A 308 -40.88 75.78 -24.23
C LYS A 308 -40.80 77.32 -24.31
N LYS A 309 -40.99 77.89 -25.50
CA LYS A 309 -41.03 79.33 -25.76
C LYS A 309 -42.48 79.80 -25.80
#